data_AF-A0A7C2JE77-F1
#
_entry.id   AF-A0A7C2JE77-F1
#
_cell.length_a   1.000
_cell.length_b   1.000
_cell.length_c   1.000
_cell.angle_alpha   90.00
_cell.angle_beta   90.00
_cell.angle_gamma   90.00
#
_symmetry.space_group_name_H-M   'P 1'
#
loop_
_entity.id
_entity.type
_entity.pdbx_description
1 polymer ?
#
loop_
_entity_poly.entity_id
_entity_poly.type
_entity_poly.pdbx_seq_one_letter_code
_entity_poly.pdbx_strand_id
1 'polypeptide(L)'
;MRLDLLSRFYGSPVFRQNKSKITREEIGTIQQNLFAQGIVSSLDQSGDKFVLKVLRTSSAPKNKYFTNIILFFLTIVSTMVTGSMLTGHDPFASWQELQAGASYSFALLTILFCHEMGHYLSARYYKMNASLPYFIPFFIPFVFHPGTMGAFIKMRSSIPNKKALLDIGISGPLAGLIASLIFLIIGLNQLPDAEGVNNIIAQIHPLDDSEGLNIVLGNSLLYDYLINVFNAHHLPMDEIYHFPFIFAGWFGLLVTAINLMPIGQLDGGHIT
;
A
#
# COMPACT_ATOMS: atom_id res chain seq x y z
N MET A 1 -26.15 -17.53 -26.91
CA MET A 1 -24.72 -17.64 -27.30
C MET A 1 -24.37 -19.12 -27.49
N ARG A 2 -23.38 -19.46 -28.32
CA ARG A 2 -22.90 -20.86 -28.45
C ARG A 2 -21.66 -21.08 -27.57
N LEU A 3 -21.61 -22.23 -26.91
CA LEU A 3 -20.45 -22.67 -26.15
C LEU A 3 -19.30 -22.95 -27.13
N ASP A 4 -18.15 -22.34 -26.89
CA ASP A 4 -16.99 -22.44 -27.77
C ASP A 4 -16.17 -23.71 -27.44
N LEU A 5 -15.51 -24.28 -28.46
CA LEU A 5 -14.57 -25.39 -28.32
C LEU A 5 -13.42 -25.05 -27.36
N LEU A 6 -13.04 -23.77 -27.30
CA LEU A 6 -12.05 -23.23 -26.37
C LEU A 6 -12.44 -23.42 -24.89
N SER A 7 -13.70 -23.72 -24.59
CA SER A 7 -14.13 -24.02 -23.21
C SER A 7 -13.40 -25.23 -22.63
N ARG A 8 -13.08 -26.22 -23.47
CA ARG A 8 -12.29 -27.38 -23.07
C ARG A 8 -10.83 -27.00 -22.79
N PHE A 9 -10.27 -26.08 -23.58
CA PHE A 9 -8.89 -25.63 -23.46
C PHE A 9 -8.67 -24.75 -22.21
N TYR A 10 -9.61 -23.87 -21.89
CA TYR A 10 -9.52 -22.97 -20.75
C TYR A 10 -10.12 -23.53 -19.44
N GLY A 11 -10.63 -24.76 -19.45
CA GLY A 11 -11.28 -25.38 -18.28
C GLY A 11 -12.47 -24.57 -17.72
N SER A 12 -13.06 -23.68 -18.53
CA SER A 12 -14.07 -22.71 -18.14
C SER A 12 -15.04 -22.45 -19.31
N PRO A 13 -16.35 -22.22 -19.06
CA PRO A 13 -17.31 -21.95 -20.12
C PRO A 13 -16.96 -20.67 -20.88
N VAL A 14 -16.71 -20.78 -22.19
CA VAL A 14 -16.48 -19.64 -23.08
C VAL A 14 -17.64 -19.57 -24.08
N PHE A 15 -18.26 -18.41 -24.19
CA PHE A 15 -19.36 -18.15 -25.10
C PHE A 15 -18.92 -17.14 -26.17
N ARG A 16 -19.23 -17.42 -27.43
CA ARG A 16 -18.98 -16.49 -28.55
C ARG A 16 -20.27 -16.06 -29.21
N GLN A 17 -20.35 -14.77 -29.57
CA GLN A 17 -21.46 -14.20 -30.33
C GLN A 17 -20.96 -13.14 -31.31
N ASN A 18 -21.54 -13.10 -32.51
CA ASN A 18 -21.20 -12.10 -33.52
C ASN A 18 -21.79 -10.72 -33.16
N LYS A 19 -21.04 -9.64 -33.39
CA LYS A 19 -21.47 -8.25 -33.14
C LYS A 19 -22.73 -7.85 -33.92
N SER A 20 -22.97 -8.46 -35.08
CA SER A 20 -24.20 -8.28 -35.87
C SER A 20 -25.47 -8.81 -35.19
N LYS A 21 -25.34 -9.69 -34.19
CA LYS A 21 -26.48 -10.36 -33.54
C LYS A 21 -26.74 -9.89 -32.11
N ILE A 22 -25.85 -9.10 -31.53
CA ILE A 22 -25.98 -8.61 -30.17
C ILE A 22 -25.18 -7.34 -30.00
N THR A 23 -25.79 -6.35 -29.37
CA THR A 23 -25.16 -5.06 -29.09
C THR A 23 -24.27 -5.14 -27.85
N ARG A 24 -23.42 -4.13 -27.69
CA ARG A 24 -22.52 -4.02 -26.53
C ARG A 24 -23.29 -3.84 -25.22
N GLU A 25 -24.41 -3.13 -25.27
CA GLU A 25 -25.29 -2.92 -24.11
C GLU A 25 -25.95 -4.22 -23.65
N GLU A 26 -26.50 -5.00 -24.58
CA GLU A 26 -27.13 -6.29 -24.26
C GLU A 26 -26.16 -7.28 -23.63
N ILE A 27 -24.91 -7.35 -24.12
CA ILE A 27 -23.87 -8.17 -23.49
C ILE A 27 -23.50 -7.63 -22.10
N GLY A 28 -23.45 -6.31 -21.93
CA GLY A 28 -23.27 -5.69 -20.62
C GLY A 28 -24.35 -6.12 -19.62
N THR A 29 -25.61 -6.14 -20.07
CA THR A 29 -26.74 -6.63 -19.26
C THR A 29 -26.61 -8.12 -18.91
N ILE A 30 -26.17 -8.96 -19.85
CA ILE A 30 -25.87 -10.38 -19.58
C ILE A 30 -24.77 -10.51 -18.53
N GLN A 31 -23.69 -9.72 -18.64
CA GLN A 31 -22.58 -9.73 -17.68
C GLN A 31 -23.04 -9.29 -16.29
N GLN A 32 -23.90 -8.27 -16.20
CA GLN A 32 -24.51 -7.84 -14.94
C GLN A 32 -25.43 -8.90 -14.34
N ASN A 33 -26.26 -9.57 -15.14
CA ASN A 33 -27.13 -10.65 -14.68
C ASN A 33 -26.33 -11.86 -14.17
N LEU A 34 -25.27 -12.25 -14.87
CA LEU A 34 -24.35 -13.29 -14.41
C LEU A 34 -23.69 -12.89 -13.09
N PHE A 35 -23.25 -11.64 -12.97
CA PHE A 35 -22.67 -11.12 -11.75
C PHE A 35 -23.67 -11.07 -10.59
N ALA A 36 -24.94 -10.73 -10.85
CA ALA A 36 -26.02 -10.80 -9.86
C ALA A 36 -26.26 -12.23 -9.35
N GLN A 37 -25.99 -13.24 -10.18
CA GLN A 37 -26.04 -14.66 -9.82
C GLN A 37 -24.72 -15.19 -9.22
N GLY A 38 -23.74 -14.31 -8.95
CA GLY A 38 -22.44 -14.69 -8.40
C GLY A 38 -21.47 -15.32 -9.39
N ILE A 39 -21.78 -15.26 -10.69
CA ILE A 39 -20.96 -15.80 -11.77
C ILE A 39 -20.12 -14.65 -12.34
N VAL A 40 -18.81 -14.68 -12.07
CA VAL A 40 -17.88 -13.71 -12.63
C VAL A 40 -17.58 -14.08 -14.09
N SER A 41 -17.62 -13.11 -14.99
CA SER A 41 -17.29 -13.31 -16.40
C SER A 41 -16.45 -12.15 -16.92
N SER A 42 -15.52 -12.46 -17.82
CA SER A 42 -14.71 -11.49 -18.55
C SER A 42 -15.24 -11.37 -19.98
N LEU A 43 -15.31 -10.14 -20.47
CA LEU A 43 -15.72 -9.84 -21.84
C LEU A 43 -14.50 -9.38 -22.65
N ASP A 44 -14.22 -10.10 -23.72
CA ASP A 44 -13.18 -9.76 -24.68
C ASP A 44 -13.78 -9.52 -26.08
N GLN A 45 -13.11 -8.69 -26.88
CA GLN A 45 -13.50 -8.39 -28.26
C GLN A 45 -12.44 -8.94 -29.21
N SER A 46 -12.79 -9.97 -29.97
CA SER A 46 -11.89 -10.59 -30.94
C SER A 46 -12.50 -10.45 -32.33
N GLY A 47 -11.98 -9.48 -33.11
CA GLY A 47 -12.48 -9.12 -34.43
C GLY A 47 -13.96 -8.74 -34.40
N ASP A 48 -14.78 -9.47 -35.15
CA ASP A 48 -16.22 -9.23 -35.31
C ASP A 48 -17.10 -9.98 -34.30
N LYS A 49 -16.49 -10.50 -33.22
CA LYS A 49 -17.18 -11.30 -32.21
C LYS A 49 -16.91 -10.77 -30.81
N PHE A 50 -17.94 -10.86 -29.97
CA PHE A 50 -17.82 -10.77 -28.53
C PHE A 50 -17.54 -12.16 -27.95
N VAL A 51 -16.58 -12.23 -27.03
CA VAL A 51 -16.17 -13.44 -26.32
C VAL A 51 -16.44 -13.25 -24.84
N LEU A 52 -17.40 -13.98 -24.28
CA LEU A 52 -17.74 -13.95 -22.87
C LEU A 52 -17.15 -15.21 -22.21
N LYS A 53 -16.14 -15.04 -21.36
CA LYS A 53 -15.49 -16.13 -20.63
C LYS A 53 -15.99 -16.14 -19.19
N VAL A 54 -16.67 -17.21 -18.79
CA VAL A 54 -17.05 -17.43 -17.39
C VAL A 54 -15.81 -17.80 -16.61
N LEU A 55 -15.48 -17.01 -15.60
CA LEU A 55 -14.30 -17.23 -14.77
C LEU A 55 -14.69 -18.17 -13.63
N ARG A 56 -13.87 -19.19 -13.38
CA ARG A 56 -14.05 -20.03 -12.19
C ARG A 56 -13.85 -19.15 -10.96
N THR A 57 -14.90 -18.96 -10.18
CA THR A 57 -14.78 -18.47 -8.81
C THR A 57 -14.04 -19.57 -8.04
N SER A 58 -12.72 -19.40 -7.84
CA SER A 58 -11.97 -20.27 -6.95
C SER A 58 -12.68 -20.27 -5.60
N SER A 59 -13.03 -21.45 -5.08
CA SER A 59 -13.56 -21.58 -3.72
C SER A 59 -12.55 -20.94 -2.79
N ALA A 60 -12.98 -19.96 -1.99
CA ALA A 60 -12.09 -19.21 -1.13
C ALA A 60 -11.30 -20.19 -0.26
N PRO A 61 -9.95 -20.24 -0.34
CA PRO A 61 -9.18 -21.10 0.54
C PRO A 61 -9.50 -20.73 1.99
N LYS A 62 -9.62 -21.75 2.88
CA LYS A 62 -9.87 -21.55 4.31
C LYS A 62 -8.92 -20.48 4.84
N ASN A 63 -9.49 -19.39 5.36
CA ASN A 63 -8.73 -18.21 5.72
C ASN A 63 -7.81 -18.54 6.90
N LYS A 64 -6.49 -18.60 6.65
CA LYS A 64 -5.48 -18.80 7.69
C LYS A 64 -5.18 -17.46 8.37
N TYR A 65 -6.16 -16.92 9.09
CA TYR A 65 -6.03 -15.65 9.82
C TYR A 65 -4.79 -15.63 10.73
N PHE A 66 -4.41 -16.79 11.25
CA PHE A 66 -3.20 -16.99 12.05
C PHE A 66 -1.93 -16.45 11.39
N THR A 67 -1.75 -16.67 10.09
CA THR A 67 -0.57 -16.16 9.37
C THR A 67 -0.56 -14.64 9.30
N ASN A 68 -1.71 -14.02 9.01
CA ASN A 68 -1.84 -12.56 8.97
C ASN A 68 -1.57 -11.93 10.34
N ILE A 69 -2.09 -12.55 11.41
CA ILE A 69 -1.90 -12.08 12.78
C ILE A 69 -0.43 -12.16 13.18
N ILE A 70 0.23 -13.31 12.97
CA ILE A 70 1.66 -13.47 13.29
C ILE A 70 2.50 -12.44 12.52
N LEU A 71 2.28 -12.33 11.22
CA LEU A 71 3.02 -11.39 10.39
C LEU A 71 2.82 -9.94 10.83
N PHE A 72 1.60 -9.56 11.21
CA PHE A 72 1.30 -8.25 11.77
C PHE A 72 2.06 -8.00 13.07
N PHE A 73 2.04 -8.94 14.02
CA PHE A 73 2.80 -8.83 15.27
C PHE A 73 4.31 -8.76 15.04
N LEU A 74 4.86 -9.59 14.15
CA LEU A 74 6.27 -9.52 13.78
C LEU A 74 6.62 -8.16 13.17
N THR A 75 5.72 -7.57 12.39
CA THR A 75 5.93 -6.26 11.76
C THR A 75 5.85 -5.13 12.79
N ILE A 76 4.97 -5.23 13.78
CA ILE A 76 4.97 -4.32 14.94
C ILE A 76 6.34 -4.35 15.61
N VAL A 77 6.85 -5.53 15.96
CA VAL A 77 8.15 -5.66 16.63
C VAL A 77 9.27 -5.10 15.75
N SER A 78 9.35 -5.48 14.47
CA SER A 78 10.44 -5.00 13.59
C SER A 78 10.40 -3.48 13.37
N THR A 79 9.22 -2.90 13.22
CA THR A 79 9.07 -1.44 13.08
C THR A 79 9.32 -0.70 14.40
N MET A 80 8.97 -1.27 15.56
CA MET A 80 9.34 -0.70 16.86
C MET A 80 10.85 -0.73 17.07
N VAL A 81 11.53 -1.82 16.73
CA VAL A 81 13.00 -1.91 16.78
C VAL A 81 13.63 -0.82 15.91
N THR A 82 13.17 -0.67 14.66
CA THR A 82 13.62 0.43 13.78
C THR A 82 13.35 1.80 14.39
N GLY A 83 12.13 2.05 14.85
CA GLY A 83 11.75 3.35 15.41
C GLY A 83 12.61 3.74 16.61
N SER A 84 12.88 2.78 17.50
CA SER A 84 13.77 2.96 18.66
C SER A 84 15.17 3.38 18.22
N MET A 85 15.77 2.64 17.29
CA MET A 85 17.12 2.94 16.77
C MET A 85 17.17 4.30 16.09
N LEU A 86 16.14 4.65 15.32
CA LEU A 86 16.04 5.95 14.67
C LEU A 86 15.93 7.09 15.69
N THR A 87 15.39 6.85 16.88
CA THR A 87 15.35 7.86 17.96
C THR A 87 16.57 7.82 18.90
N GLY A 88 17.62 7.07 18.56
CA GLY A 88 18.85 6.96 19.37
C GLY A 88 18.79 5.97 20.54
N HIS A 89 17.73 5.18 20.64
CA HIS A 89 17.52 4.20 21.70
C HIS A 89 18.02 2.80 21.33
N ASP A 90 18.49 2.02 22.30
CA ASP A 90 18.88 0.61 22.09
C ASP A 90 17.70 -0.34 22.34
N PRO A 91 17.01 -0.82 21.28
CA PRO A 91 15.81 -1.64 21.43
C PRO A 91 16.05 -2.99 22.11
N PHE A 92 17.30 -3.43 22.26
CA PHE A 92 17.63 -4.72 22.88
C PHE A 92 18.02 -4.59 24.36
N ALA A 93 18.21 -3.37 24.86
CA ALA A 93 18.61 -3.14 26.25
C ALA A 93 17.44 -3.30 27.24
N SER A 94 16.26 -2.77 26.91
CA SER A 94 15.08 -2.89 27.78
C SER A 94 13.76 -2.76 27.02
N TRP A 95 12.64 -3.12 27.68
CA TRP A 95 11.31 -2.93 27.11
C TRP A 95 10.98 -1.44 26.91
N GLN A 96 11.45 -0.57 27.80
CA GLN A 96 11.25 0.87 27.72
C GLN A 96 11.95 1.48 26.49
N GLU A 97 13.17 1.02 26.20
CA GLU A 97 13.91 1.43 25.01
C GLU A 97 13.17 1.00 23.74
N LEU A 98 12.72 -0.27 23.67
CA LEU A 98 11.90 -0.75 22.56
C LEU A 98 10.60 0.06 22.39
N GLN A 99 9.97 0.46 23.49
CA GLN A 99 8.76 1.29 23.47
C GLN A 99 8.98 2.69 22.88
N ALA A 100 10.21 3.21 22.85
CA ALA A 100 10.51 4.50 22.20
C ALA A 100 10.13 4.48 20.70
N GLY A 101 10.23 3.32 20.05
CA GLY A 101 9.82 3.15 18.65
C GLY A 101 8.31 3.01 18.41
N ALA A 102 7.47 3.03 19.45
CA ALA A 102 6.04 2.79 19.32
C ALA A 102 5.33 3.82 18.44
N SER A 103 5.68 5.11 18.56
CA SER A 103 5.08 6.19 17.78
C SER A 103 5.33 6.02 16.28
N TYR A 104 6.57 5.64 15.91
CA TYR A 104 6.94 5.38 14.52
C TYR A 104 6.20 4.15 13.98
N SER A 105 6.25 3.03 14.72
CA SER A 105 5.56 1.79 14.35
C SER A 105 4.07 2.01 14.14
N PHE A 106 3.41 2.72 15.06
CA PHE A 106 1.99 3.05 14.98
C PHE A 106 1.67 3.86 13.71
N ALA A 107 2.42 4.93 13.45
CA ALA A 107 2.18 5.78 12.29
C ALA A 107 2.39 5.04 10.98
N LEU A 108 3.52 4.35 10.82
CA LEU A 108 3.85 3.60 9.61
C LEU A 108 2.84 2.48 9.34
N LEU A 109 2.51 1.68 10.35
CA LEU A 109 1.55 0.60 10.20
C LEU A 109 0.14 1.10 9.89
N THR A 110 -0.25 2.25 10.45
CA THR A 110 -1.54 2.88 10.12
C THR A 110 -1.57 3.31 8.65
N ILE A 111 -0.50 3.90 8.14
CA ILE A 111 -0.39 4.31 6.72
C ILE A 111 -0.51 3.09 5.81
N LEU A 112 0.29 2.04 6.05
CA LEU A 112 0.26 0.81 5.25
C LEU A 112 -1.09 0.10 5.36
N PHE A 113 -1.69 0.09 6.55
CA PHE A 113 -3.02 -0.48 6.75
C PHE A 113 -4.07 0.30 5.96
N CYS A 114 -4.07 1.63 6.01
CA CYS A 114 -4.99 2.47 5.24
C CYS A 114 -4.83 2.24 3.73
N HIS A 115 -3.60 2.12 3.23
CA HIS A 115 -3.32 1.79 1.83
C HIS A 115 -3.98 0.47 1.43
N GLU A 116 -3.69 -0.61 2.15
CA GLU A 116 -4.25 -1.93 1.84
C GLU A 116 -5.77 -2.00 2.04
N MET A 117 -6.29 -1.26 3.02
CA MET A 117 -7.72 -1.14 3.24
C MET A 117 -8.42 -0.37 2.11
N GLY A 118 -7.77 0.60 1.49
CA GLY A 118 -8.27 1.27 0.28
C GLY A 118 -8.55 0.24 -0.83
N HIS A 119 -7.55 -0.59 -1.16
CA HIS A 119 -7.72 -1.68 -2.12
C HIS A 119 -8.80 -2.68 -1.69
N TYR A 120 -8.79 -3.08 -0.41
CA TYR A 120 -9.74 -4.06 0.12
C TYR A 120 -11.18 -3.56 0.00
N LEU A 121 -11.46 -2.33 0.42
CA LEU A 121 -12.81 -1.75 0.36
C LEU A 121 -13.30 -1.61 -1.09
N SER A 122 -12.44 -1.17 -2.01
CA SER A 122 -12.77 -1.12 -3.45
C SER A 122 -13.04 -2.52 -4.02
N ALA A 123 -12.22 -3.51 -3.66
CA ALA A 123 -12.46 -4.90 -4.05
C ALA A 123 -13.82 -5.40 -3.52
N ARG A 124 -14.17 -5.10 -2.26
CA ARG A 124 -15.46 -5.46 -1.67
C ARG A 124 -16.64 -4.77 -2.36
N TYR A 125 -16.50 -3.49 -2.71
CA TYR A 125 -17.49 -2.75 -3.50
C TYR A 125 -17.79 -3.45 -4.84
N TYR A 126 -16.75 -3.93 -5.51
CA TYR A 126 -16.84 -4.73 -6.74
C TYR A 126 -17.17 -6.21 -6.52
N LYS A 127 -17.60 -6.61 -5.31
CA LYS A 127 -17.90 -7.99 -4.88
C LYS A 127 -16.78 -8.98 -5.22
N MET A 128 -15.54 -8.51 -5.17
CA MET A 128 -14.34 -9.33 -5.38
C MET A 128 -13.88 -9.97 -4.07
N ASN A 129 -13.23 -11.11 -4.20
CA ASN A 129 -12.61 -11.80 -3.08
C ASN A 129 -11.16 -11.31 -2.92
N ALA A 130 -10.90 -10.60 -1.84
CA ALA A 130 -9.56 -10.18 -1.41
C ALA A 130 -9.20 -10.84 -0.06
N SER A 131 -7.92 -11.08 0.19
CA SER A 131 -7.45 -11.44 1.54
C SER A 131 -7.44 -10.22 2.46
N LEU A 132 -7.28 -10.47 3.76
CA LEU A 132 -6.78 -9.44 4.68
C LEU A 132 -5.32 -9.10 4.34
N PRO A 133 -4.81 -7.94 4.79
CA PRO A 133 -3.44 -7.52 4.55
C PRO A 133 -2.43 -8.54 5.11
N TYR A 134 -1.38 -8.79 4.33
CA TYR A 134 -0.17 -9.48 4.78
C TYR A 134 0.90 -8.42 4.99
N PHE A 135 1.20 -8.11 6.25
CA PHE A 135 2.34 -7.26 6.58
C PHE A 135 3.64 -8.07 6.45
N ILE A 136 4.70 -7.45 5.94
CA ILE A 136 5.98 -8.12 5.74
C ILE A 136 6.99 -7.52 6.73
N PRO A 137 7.33 -8.22 7.83
CA PRO A 137 8.35 -7.75 8.74
C PRO A 137 9.71 -7.78 8.02
N PHE A 138 10.53 -6.76 8.28
CA PHE A 138 11.87 -6.71 7.70
C PHE A 138 12.80 -5.96 8.65
N PHE A 139 13.88 -6.63 9.05
CA PHE A 139 14.89 -6.05 9.91
C PHE A 139 16.26 -6.61 9.49
N ILE A 140 17.20 -5.72 9.20
CA ILE A 140 18.61 -6.04 8.96
C ILE A 140 19.45 -5.14 9.86
N PRO A 141 20.17 -5.72 10.85
CA PRO A 141 21.07 -4.94 11.70
C PRO A 141 22.06 -4.11 10.88
N PHE A 142 22.36 -2.90 11.35
CA PHE A 142 23.38 -2.00 10.78
C PHE A 142 23.08 -1.46 9.37
N VAL A 143 21.85 -1.60 8.87
CA VAL A 143 21.40 -1.05 7.58
C VAL A 143 20.20 -0.14 7.80
N PHE A 144 20.19 1.02 7.17
CA PHE A 144 19.02 1.91 7.20
C PHE A 144 17.83 1.24 6.49
N HIS A 145 16.74 1.03 7.21
CA HIS A 145 15.52 0.44 6.68
C HIS A 145 14.30 0.90 7.49
N PRO A 146 13.09 0.90 6.90
CA PRO A 146 11.87 1.34 7.58
C PRO A 146 11.29 0.31 8.56
N GLY A 147 11.87 -0.89 8.69
CA GLY A 147 11.41 -1.95 9.60
C GLY A 147 10.34 -2.87 9.00
N THR A 148 10.00 -2.69 7.72
CA THR A 148 9.03 -3.49 6.97
C THR A 148 9.29 -3.39 5.47
N MET A 149 8.91 -4.42 4.71
CA MET A 149 8.84 -4.34 3.24
C MET A 149 7.47 -3.86 2.75
N GLY A 150 6.62 -3.39 3.65
CA GLY A 150 5.25 -2.96 3.37
C GLY A 150 4.22 -4.05 3.70
N ALA A 151 3.03 -3.86 3.16
CA ALA A 151 1.93 -4.81 3.26
C ALA A 151 1.34 -5.04 1.87
N PHE A 152 0.58 -6.13 1.71
CA PHE A 152 -0.17 -6.36 0.48
C PHE A 152 -1.41 -7.22 0.73
N ILE A 153 -2.46 -7.01 -0.05
CA ILE A 153 -3.60 -7.93 -0.18
C ILE A 153 -3.44 -8.85 -1.37
N LYS A 154 -3.96 -10.07 -1.26
CA LYS A 154 -4.06 -11.02 -2.36
C LYS A 154 -5.44 -10.95 -3.00
N MET A 155 -5.50 -10.57 -4.26
CA MET A 155 -6.70 -10.66 -5.08
C MET A 155 -6.94 -12.14 -5.47
N ARG A 156 -8.04 -12.73 -5.02
CA ARG A 156 -8.39 -14.15 -5.22
C ARG A 156 -9.39 -14.39 -6.35
N SER A 157 -9.93 -13.32 -6.92
CA SER A 157 -10.85 -13.35 -8.05
C SER A 157 -10.36 -12.41 -9.15
N SER A 158 -10.66 -12.74 -10.41
CA SER A 158 -10.32 -11.88 -11.55
C SER A 158 -11.10 -10.57 -11.52
N ILE A 159 -10.44 -9.50 -11.97
CA ILE A 159 -11.02 -8.15 -12.05
C ILE A 159 -12.02 -8.11 -13.22
N PRO A 160 -13.27 -7.66 -12.99
CA PRO A 160 -14.36 -7.84 -13.94
C PRO A 160 -14.29 -6.92 -15.18
N ASN A 161 -13.72 -5.72 -15.04
CA ASN A 161 -13.63 -4.72 -16.10
C ASN A 161 -12.53 -3.68 -15.80
N LYS A 162 -12.19 -2.85 -16.80
CA LYS A 162 -11.15 -1.82 -16.70
C LYS A 162 -11.47 -0.75 -15.65
N LYS A 163 -12.75 -0.45 -15.39
CA LYS A 163 -13.14 0.50 -14.35
C LYS A 163 -12.81 -0.04 -12.96
N ALA A 164 -13.15 -1.29 -12.69
CA ALA A 164 -12.79 -1.95 -11.42
C ALA A 164 -11.27 -2.04 -11.24
N LEU A 165 -10.52 -2.28 -12.32
CA LEU A 165 -9.06 -2.25 -12.31
C LEU A 165 -8.52 -0.89 -11.86
N LEU A 166 -8.98 0.19 -12.51
CA LEU A 166 -8.61 1.57 -12.20
C LEU A 166 -8.98 1.95 -10.75
N ASP A 167 -10.24 1.73 -10.36
CA ASP A 167 -10.75 2.12 -9.05
C ASP A 167 -10.01 1.40 -7.92
N ILE A 168 -9.75 0.09 -8.08
CA ILE A 168 -8.95 -0.67 -7.11
C ILE A 168 -7.51 -0.14 -7.10
N GLY A 169 -6.89 0.04 -8.27
CA GLY A 169 -5.51 0.52 -8.39
C GLY A 169 -5.29 1.89 -7.73
N ILE A 170 -6.19 2.85 -7.90
CA ILE A 170 -6.02 4.19 -7.31
C ILE A 170 -6.41 4.25 -5.81
N SER A 171 -7.34 3.40 -5.37
CA SER A 171 -7.92 3.53 -4.03
C SER A 171 -6.93 3.30 -2.88
N GLY A 172 -5.98 2.38 -3.04
CA GLY A 172 -4.95 2.15 -2.03
C GLY A 172 -3.99 3.33 -1.90
N PRO A 173 -3.30 3.75 -2.99
CA PRO A 173 -2.43 4.91 -2.99
C PRO A 173 -3.12 6.18 -2.45
N LEU A 174 -4.38 6.42 -2.80
CA LEU A 174 -5.11 7.58 -2.29
C LEU A 174 -5.36 7.50 -0.78
N ALA A 175 -5.75 6.33 -0.26
CA ALA A 175 -5.96 6.12 1.18
C ALA A 175 -4.64 6.21 1.97
N GLY A 176 -3.57 5.63 1.43
CA GLY A 176 -2.22 5.73 1.99
C GLY A 176 -1.71 7.17 2.01
N LEU A 177 -1.92 7.92 0.94
CA LEU A 177 -1.57 9.34 0.84
C LEU A 177 -2.27 10.18 1.90
N ILE A 178 -3.59 10.00 2.08
CA ILE A 178 -4.35 10.73 3.10
C ILE A 178 -3.81 10.42 4.50
N ALA A 179 -3.58 9.15 4.82
CA ALA A 179 -3.01 8.77 6.11
C ALA A 179 -1.60 9.36 6.32
N SER A 180 -0.77 9.35 5.28
CA SER A 180 0.58 9.92 5.30
C SER A 180 0.54 11.41 5.59
N LEU A 181 -0.37 12.15 4.93
CA LEU A 181 -0.58 13.58 5.15
C LEU A 181 -1.02 13.87 6.59
N ILE A 182 -1.90 13.06 7.16
CA ILE A 182 -2.33 13.22 8.56
C ILE A 182 -1.13 13.13 9.51
N PHE A 183 -0.31 12.08 9.40
CA PHE A 183 0.85 11.94 10.28
C PHE A 183 1.92 13.00 10.02
N LEU A 184 2.13 13.39 8.77
CA LEU A 184 3.07 14.46 8.43
C LEU A 184 2.63 15.79 9.05
N ILE A 185 1.34 16.14 8.94
CA ILE A 185 0.77 17.33 9.57
C ILE A 185 0.89 17.25 11.11
N ILE A 186 0.59 16.10 11.71
CA ILE A 186 0.73 15.92 13.17
C ILE A 186 2.20 16.10 13.58
N GLY A 187 3.14 15.50 12.86
CA GLY A 187 4.58 15.60 13.13
C GLY A 187 5.10 17.03 12.99
N LEU A 188 4.71 17.74 11.93
CA LEU A 188 5.10 19.14 11.71
C LEU A 188 4.50 20.08 12.75
N ASN A 189 3.28 19.84 13.24
CA ASN A 189 2.70 20.62 14.34
C ASN A 189 3.38 20.37 15.69
N GLN A 190 3.97 19.19 15.88
CA GLN A 190 4.69 18.81 17.10
C GLN A 190 6.19 19.11 17.02
N LEU A 191 6.66 19.60 15.87
CA LEU A 191 8.04 19.92 15.65
C LEU A 191 8.46 21.03 16.62
N PRO A 192 9.52 20.82 17.44
CA PRO A 192 10.06 21.87 18.29
C PRO A 192 10.61 23.04 17.47
N ASP A 193 10.97 24.12 18.14
CA ASP A 193 11.73 25.19 17.51
C ASP A 193 13.15 24.72 17.12
N ALA A 194 13.89 25.59 16.41
CA ALA A 194 15.22 25.26 15.92
C ALA A 194 16.18 24.80 17.03
N GLU A 195 16.09 25.41 18.22
CA GLU A 195 16.90 25.00 19.38
C GLU A 195 16.46 23.62 19.90
N GLY A 196 15.16 23.37 20.01
CA GLY A 196 14.63 22.06 20.40
C GLY A 196 15.01 20.94 19.43
N VAL A 197 14.98 21.18 18.12
CA VAL A 197 15.41 20.22 17.09
C VAL A 197 16.89 19.88 17.27
N ASN A 198 17.75 20.89 17.39
CA ASN A 198 19.19 20.68 17.61
C ASN A 198 19.47 19.92 18.91
N ASN A 199 18.72 20.19 19.98
CA ASN A 199 18.85 19.50 21.25
C ASN A 199 18.46 18.02 21.17
N ILE A 200 17.44 17.67 20.37
CA ILE A 200 17.06 16.27 20.13
C ILE A 200 18.16 15.56 19.35
N ILE A 201 18.64 16.16 18.25
CA ILE A 201 19.68 15.56 17.41
C ILE A 201 20.97 15.33 18.22
N ALA A 202 21.39 16.33 19.00
CA ALA A 202 22.60 16.25 19.84
C ALA A 202 22.55 15.16 20.92
N GLN A 203 21.35 14.68 21.31
CA GLN A 203 21.21 13.54 22.21
C GLN A 203 21.41 12.19 21.50
N ILE A 204 21.23 12.15 20.18
CA ILE A 204 21.29 10.93 19.37
C ILE A 204 22.70 10.72 18.83
N HIS A 205 23.30 11.76 18.25
CA HIS A 205 24.68 11.73 17.80
C HIS A 205 25.34 13.12 17.93
N PRO A 206 26.68 13.19 17.98
CA PRO A 206 27.38 14.46 17.89
C PRO A 206 27.01 15.20 16.60
N LEU A 207 26.78 16.51 16.69
CA LEU A 207 26.43 17.35 15.53
C LEU A 207 27.56 17.43 14.50
N ASP A 208 28.81 17.19 14.93
CA ASP A 208 30.02 17.20 14.09
C ASP A 208 30.52 15.78 13.76
N ASP A 209 29.64 14.77 13.73
CA ASP A 209 30.05 13.39 13.46
C ASP A 209 30.37 13.17 11.97
N SER A 210 31.63 13.41 11.60
CA SER A 210 32.16 13.16 10.25
C SER A 210 32.30 11.67 9.89
N GLU A 211 32.17 10.76 10.87
CA GLU A 211 32.19 9.30 10.64
C GLU A 211 30.77 8.69 10.64
N GLY A 212 29.76 9.52 10.92
CA GLY A 212 28.36 9.14 10.89
C GLY A 212 27.84 8.83 9.47
N LEU A 213 26.81 8.00 9.41
CA LEU A 213 26.14 7.65 8.17
C LEU A 213 25.30 8.84 7.68
N ASN A 214 25.87 9.72 6.83
CA ASN A 214 25.15 10.87 6.30
C ASN A 214 24.15 10.44 5.20
N ILE A 215 22.92 10.12 5.61
CA ILE A 215 21.81 9.79 4.70
C ILE A 215 20.96 11.05 4.49
N VAL A 216 21.09 11.66 3.32
CA VAL A 216 20.18 12.71 2.89
C VAL A 216 18.99 12.09 2.17
N LEU A 217 17.80 12.27 2.72
CA LEU A 217 16.56 11.84 2.09
C LEU A 217 16.14 12.83 0.98
N GLY A 218 15.34 12.38 0.02
CA GLY A 218 14.83 13.24 -1.05
C GLY A 218 13.59 14.03 -0.60
N ASN A 219 13.40 15.24 -1.12
CA ASN A 219 12.15 15.97 -0.96
C ASN A 219 11.14 15.65 -2.09
N SER A 220 9.88 15.96 -1.82
CA SER A 220 8.82 15.99 -2.83
C SER A 220 8.16 17.36 -2.82
N LEU A 221 7.54 17.76 -3.93
CA LEU A 221 6.83 19.05 -4.01
C LEU A 221 5.77 19.21 -2.90
N LEU A 222 5.11 18.11 -2.53
CA LEU A 222 4.12 18.09 -1.47
C LEU A 222 4.76 18.27 -0.09
N TYR A 223 5.90 17.63 0.15
CA TYR A 223 6.68 17.83 1.38
C TYR A 223 7.17 19.28 1.49
N ASP A 224 7.77 19.83 0.43
CA ASP A 224 8.25 21.22 0.41
C ASP A 224 7.12 22.21 0.67
N TYR A 225 5.95 21.99 0.06
CA TYR A 225 4.77 22.80 0.31
C TYR A 225 4.38 22.79 1.79
N LEU A 226 4.37 21.62 2.43
CA LEU A 226 4.03 21.51 3.86
C LEU A 226 5.09 22.18 4.74
N ILE A 227 6.39 21.99 4.46
CA ILE A 227 7.45 22.67 5.20
C ILE A 227 7.29 24.20 5.15
N ASN A 228 6.95 24.75 3.99
CA ASN A 228 6.67 26.19 3.84
C ASN A 228 5.44 26.62 4.66
N VAL A 229 4.34 25.85 4.61
CA VAL A 229 3.09 26.17 5.33
C VAL A 229 3.29 26.17 6.85
N PHE A 230 4.08 25.23 7.37
CA PHE A 230 4.37 25.09 8.80
C PHE A 230 5.61 25.87 9.26
N ASN A 231 6.28 26.60 8.36
CA ASN A 231 7.55 27.30 8.62
C ASN A 231 8.63 26.39 9.27
N ALA A 232 8.68 25.13 8.83
CA ALA A 232 9.49 24.06 9.41
C ALA A 232 10.88 23.93 8.77
N HIS A 233 11.42 25.02 8.22
CA HIS A 233 12.71 25.04 7.51
C HIS A 233 13.93 24.72 8.39
N HIS A 234 13.74 24.76 9.71
CA HIS A 234 14.76 24.45 10.69
C HIS A 234 14.94 22.94 10.91
N LEU A 235 14.11 22.08 10.30
CA LEU A 235 14.30 20.64 10.28
C LEU A 235 15.14 20.24 9.06
N PRO A 236 16.39 19.77 9.24
CA PRO A 236 17.23 19.30 8.15
C PRO A 236 16.69 18.01 7.52
N MET A 237 16.91 17.84 6.22
CA MET A 237 16.41 16.69 5.46
C MET A 237 17.12 15.37 5.84
N ASP A 238 18.37 15.48 6.23
CA ASP A 238 19.22 14.41 6.76
C ASP A 238 18.92 14.07 8.21
N GLU A 239 17.96 14.73 8.86
CA GLU A 239 17.62 14.50 10.27
C GLU A 239 16.16 14.07 10.46
N ILE A 240 15.34 14.07 9.39
CA ILE A 240 13.90 13.83 9.49
C ILE A 240 13.56 12.46 10.07
N TYR A 241 14.46 11.47 9.92
CA TYR A 241 14.23 10.11 10.38
C TYR A 241 14.24 9.98 11.91
N HIS A 242 14.77 10.96 12.63
CA HIS A 242 14.67 11.06 14.08
C HIS A 242 13.28 11.48 14.58
N PHE A 243 12.40 11.95 13.69
CA PHE A 243 11.06 12.43 14.03
C PHE A 243 9.99 11.42 13.58
N PRO A 244 9.45 10.58 14.49
CA PRO A 244 8.65 9.40 14.14
C PRO A 244 7.49 9.64 13.16
N PHE A 245 6.68 10.68 13.40
CA PHE A 245 5.52 10.98 12.57
C PHE A 245 5.88 11.63 11.25
N ILE A 246 6.91 12.50 11.24
CA ILE A 246 7.41 13.13 10.02
C ILE A 246 8.01 12.07 9.11
N PHE A 247 8.88 11.21 9.66
CA PHE A 247 9.51 10.15 8.90
C PHE A 247 8.51 9.12 8.36
N ALA A 248 7.56 8.65 9.19
CA ALA A 248 6.52 7.73 8.74
C ALA A 248 5.64 8.36 7.63
N GLY A 249 5.26 9.63 7.79
CA GLY A 249 4.51 10.37 6.77
C GLY A 249 5.30 10.52 5.47
N TRP A 250 6.57 10.94 5.55
CA TRP A 250 7.47 11.04 4.40
C TRP A 250 7.64 9.69 3.68
N PHE A 251 7.87 8.62 4.44
CA PHE A 251 7.98 7.27 3.89
C PHE A 251 6.68 6.82 3.22
N GLY A 252 5.53 7.18 3.80
CA GLY A 252 4.22 6.95 3.19
C GLY A 252 4.03 7.67 1.85
N LEU A 253 4.52 8.92 1.72
CA LEU A 253 4.56 9.63 0.43
C LEU A 253 5.43 8.87 -0.59
N LEU A 254 6.60 8.40 -0.16
CA LEU A 254 7.52 7.62 -1.00
C LEU A 254 6.85 6.32 -1.50
N VAL A 255 6.27 5.54 -0.59
CA VAL A 255 5.56 4.29 -0.94
C VAL A 255 4.42 4.56 -1.92
N THR A 256 3.64 5.61 -1.68
CA THR A 256 2.57 6.02 -2.60
C THR A 256 3.12 6.35 -3.98
N ALA A 257 4.19 7.14 -4.05
CA ALA A 257 4.81 7.54 -5.32
C ALA A 257 5.36 6.32 -6.09
N ILE A 258 6.02 5.39 -5.39
CA ILE A 258 6.50 4.14 -5.99
C ILE A 258 5.32 3.32 -6.50
N ASN A 259 4.28 3.13 -5.68
CA ASN A 259 3.11 2.35 -6.06
C ASN A 259 2.37 2.95 -7.26
N LEU A 260 2.40 4.27 -7.48
CA LEU A 260 1.79 4.91 -8.64
C LEU A 260 2.65 4.88 -9.92
N MET A 261 3.89 4.37 -9.86
CA MET A 261 4.70 4.22 -11.07
C MET A 261 4.08 3.18 -12.03
N PRO A 262 4.07 3.43 -13.34
CA PRO A 262 3.49 2.53 -14.34
C PRO A 262 4.44 1.35 -14.66
N ILE A 263 4.80 0.58 -13.63
CA ILE A 263 5.82 -0.47 -13.72
C ILE A 263 5.35 -1.76 -13.04
N GLY A 264 5.35 -2.85 -13.80
CA GLY A 264 5.24 -4.21 -13.26
C GLY A 264 3.94 -4.48 -12.50
N GLN A 265 4.07 -4.93 -11.26
CA GLN A 265 2.95 -5.31 -10.38
C GLN A 265 2.51 -4.17 -9.44
N LEU A 266 3.06 -2.97 -9.59
CA LEU A 266 2.69 -1.81 -8.78
C LEU A 266 1.29 -1.32 -9.16
N ASP A 267 0.66 -0.57 -8.26
CA ASP A 267 -0.71 -0.08 -8.44
C ASP A 267 -0.88 0.74 -9.73
N GLY A 268 0.09 1.59 -10.05
CA GLY A 268 0.14 2.39 -11.27
C GLY A 268 0.28 1.55 -12.55
N GLY A 269 0.92 0.39 -12.47
CA GLY A 269 0.98 -0.57 -13.58
C GLY A 269 -0.37 -1.16 -13.95
N HIS A 270 -1.35 -1.14 -13.03
CA HIS A 270 -2.73 -1.54 -13.31
C HIS A 270 -3.58 -0.40 -13.88
N ILE A 271 -3.14 0.86 -13.73
CA ILE A 271 -3.87 2.06 -14.16
C ILE A 271 -3.66 2.33 -15.67
N THR A 272 -2.48 2.00 -16.20
CA THR A 272 -2.08 2.17 -17.62
C THR A 272 -2.34 0.95 -18.48
#